data_AF-A0A4Z2B4J7-F1
#
_entry.id   AF-A0A4Z2B4J7-F1
#
_cell.length_a   1.000
_cell.length_b   1.000
_cell.length_c   1.000
_cell.angle_alpha   90.00
_cell.angle_beta   90.00
_cell.angle_gamma   90.00
#
_symmetry.space_group_name_H-M   'P 1'
#
loop_
_entity.id
_entity.type
_entity.pdbx_description
1 polymer ?
#
loop_
_entity_poly.entity_id
_entity_poly.type
_entity_poly.pdbx_seq_one_letter_code
_entity_poly.pdbx_strand_id
1 'polypeptide(L)'
;MNSDRLESSIQNLLSVLYPPFEATAPTLLSQLFQIIDSHYHGDALRCLLDFLVPAKHILDTVQQAACALYSDVLFLCEGWPLCLHDRVVVHFAPIDPSLLRPGDFYLRVAPFCDQSARILVCSLLEEEGLLVEVVEETPIPETSYPCIFSRDWLEEFNQGRHGTPLRWCLLAAEQGVVRLPWELVAVPDFVDESTRARTSMASTSPPCPPFLPSLPQPTTPLRPLENSSSSPLGCALRYR
;
A
#
# COMPACT_ATOMS: atom_id res chain seq x y z
N MET A 1 9.22 -23.40 -15.92
CA MET A 1 9.26 -24.21 -14.67
C MET A 1 10.09 -23.54 -13.57
N ASN A 2 11.39 -23.23 -13.75
CA ASN A 2 12.15 -22.48 -12.72
C ASN A 2 11.88 -20.96 -12.75
N SER A 3 11.70 -20.36 -13.93
CA SER A 3 11.38 -18.93 -14.08
C SER A 3 10.06 -18.57 -13.40
N ASP A 4 9.01 -19.38 -13.63
CA ASP A 4 7.67 -19.14 -13.06
C ASP A 4 7.67 -19.20 -11.53
N ARG A 5 8.49 -20.10 -10.94
CA ARG A 5 8.65 -20.20 -9.48
C ARG A 5 9.41 -19.02 -8.90
N LEU A 6 10.43 -18.55 -9.61
CA LEU A 6 11.22 -17.39 -9.21
C LEU A 6 10.36 -16.12 -9.24
N GLU A 7 9.62 -15.90 -10.33
CA GLU A 7 8.71 -14.77 -10.48
C GLU A 7 7.64 -14.76 -9.39
N SER A 8 7.01 -15.91 -9.12
CA SER A 8 6.06 -16.06 -8.01
C SER A 8 6.70 -15.76 -6.65
N SER A 9 7.97 -16.14 -6.43
CA SER A 9 8.68 -15.84 -5.18
C SER A 9 8.95 -14.35 -5.01
N ILE A 10 9.32 -13.65 -6.09
CA ILE A 10 9.54 -12.21 -6.11
C ILE A 10 8.23 -11.47 -5.83
N GLN A 11 7.16 -11.81 -6.58
CA GLN A 11 5.85 -11.18 -6.39
C GLN A 11 5.32 -11.41 -4.97
N ASN A 12 5.45 -12.63 -4.43
CA ASN A 12 5.06 -12.93 -3.06
C ASN A 12 5.85 -12.08 -2.04
N LEU A 13 7.17 -11.98 -2.20
CA LEU A 13 8.02 -11.15 -1.34
C LEU A 13 7.59 -9.68 -1.38
N LEU A 14 7.40 -9.12 -2.57
CA LEU A 14 6.98 -7.72 -2.74
C LEU A 14 5.58 -7.47 -2.19
N SER A 15 4.67 -8.44 -2.33
CA SER A 15 3.30 -8.32 -1.85
C SER A 15 3.20 -8.21 -0.32
N VAL A 16 4.13 -8.86 0.39
CA VAL A 16 4.23 -8.77 1.85
C VAL A 16 4.83 -7.44 2.29
N LEU A 17 5.82 -6.92 1.54
CA LEU A 17 6.50 -5.67 1.89
C LEU A 17 5.69 -4.41 1.54
N TYR A 18 4.99 -4.41 0.40
CA TYR A 18 4.35 -3.21 -0.16
C TYR A 18 2.84 -3.38 -0.43
N PRO A 19 2.02 -3.62 0.60
CA PRO A 19 0.58 -3.74 0.43
C PRO A 19 -0.11 -2.35 0.27
N PRO A 20 -1.17 -2.20 -0.54
CA PRO A 20 -1.80 -3.22 -1.38
C PRO A 20 -0.98 -3.47 -2.65
N PHE A 21 -0.58 -4.73 -2.87
CA PHE A 21 0.33 -5.10 -3.95
C PHE A 21 -0.25 -4.84 -5.34
N GLU A 22 -1.56 -4.96 -5.52
CA GLU A 22 -2.22 -4.73 -6.81
C GLU A 22 -1.98 -3.31 -7.33
N ALA A 23 -1.86 -2.33 -6.44
CA ALA A 23 -1.61 -0.93 -6.79
C ALA A 23 -0.11 -0.62 -6.92
N THR A 24 0.74 -1.22 -6.09
CA THR A 24 2.19 -0.92 -6.04
C THR A 24 3.00 -1.77 -7.02
N ALA A 25 2.49 -2.93 -7.46
CA ALA A 25 3.21 -3.89 -8.30
C ALA A 25 3.74 -3.30 -9.61
N PRO A 26 2.99 -2.51 -10.40
CA PRO A 26 3.51 -1.96 -11.66
C PRO A 26 4.79 -1.14 -11.45
N THR A 27 4.80 -0.31 -10.41
CA THR A 27 5.95 0.53 -10.05
C THR A 27 7.11 -0.31 -9.52
N LEU A 28 6.86 -1.21 -8.56
CA LEU A 28 7.92 -2.01 -7.94
C LEU A 28 8.59 -2.98 -8.92
N LEU A 29 7.79 -3.65 -9.76
CA LEU A 29 8.31 -4.56 -10.78
C LEU A 29 9.12 -3.81 -11.83
N SER A 30 8.65 -2.62 -12.26
CA SER A 30 9.44 -1.76 -13.17
C SER A 30 10.79 -1.39 -12.57
N GLN A 31 10.82 -0.94 -11.31
CA GLN A 31 12.08 -0.63 -10.63
C GLN A 31 12.99 -1.85 -10.47
N LEU A 32 12.41 -3.01 -10.17
CA LEU A 32 13.17 -4.24 -10.01
C LEU A 32 13.78 -4.70 -11.34
N PHE A 33 13.03 -4.65 -12.45
CA PHE A 33 13.57 -4.97 -13.77
C PHE A 33 14.75 -4.08 -14.14
N GLN A 34 14.68 -2.77 -13.83
CA GLN A 34 15.81 -1.87 -14.03
C GLN A 34 17.06 -2.33 -13.25
N ILE A 35 16.92 -2.81 -12.02
CA ILE A 35 18.05 -3.34 -11.24
C ILE A 35 18.56 -4.66 -11.78
N ILE A 36 17.65 -5.56 -12.15
CA ILE A 36 18.01 -6.86 -12.73
C ILE A 36 18.85 -6.64 -13.99
N ASP A 37 18.43 -5.73 -14.86
CA ASP A 37 19.13 -5.44 -16.12
C ASP A 37 20.44 -4.68 -15.87
N SER A 38 20.44 -3.64 -15.04
CA SER A 38 21.61 -2.76 -14.85
C SER A 38 22.69 -3.31 -13.91
N HIS A 39 22.30 -3.92 -12.79
CA HIS A 39 23.24 -4.41 -11.77
C HIS A 39 23.49 -5.91 -11.85
N TYR A 40 22.49 -6.69 -12.27
CA TYR A 40 22.56 -8.16 -12.30
C TYR A 40 22.63 -8.74 -13.72
N HIS A 41 22.70 -7.89 -14.75
CA HIS A 41 22.89 -8.31 -16.15
C HIS A 41 21.85 -9.33 -16.62
N GLY A 42 20.60 -9.18 -16.15
CA GLY A 42 19.49 -10.09 -16.44
C GLY A 42 19.35 -11.29 -15.48
N ASP A 43 20.27 -11.46 -14.51
CA ASP A 43 20.19 -12.56 -13.55
C ASP A 43 19.24 -12.26 -12.38
N ALA A 44 17.96 -12.57 -12.60
CA ALA A 44 16.91 -12.37 -11.58
C ALA A 44 17.10 -13.24 -10.32
N LEU A 45 17.70 -14.43 -10.43
CA LEU A 45 17.92 -15.29 -9.26
C LEU A 45 19.00 -14.69 -8.37
N ARG A 46 20.09 -14.21 -8.98
CA ARG A 46 21.13 -13.48 -8.28
C ARG A 46 20.60 -12.18 -7.68
N CYS A 47 19.77 -11.44 -8.40
CA CYS A 47 19.11 -10.25 -7.85
C CYS A 47 18.26 -10.58 -6.61
N LEU A 48 17.49 -11.68 -6.66
CA LEU A 48 16.71 -12.16 -5.52
C LEU A 48 17.59 -12.44 -4.30
N LEU A 49 18.65 -13.24 -4.49
CA LEU A 49 19.49 -13.73 -3.39
C LEU A 49 20.44 -12.66 -2.84
N ASP A 50 21.12 -11.93 -3.73
CA ASP A 50 22.19 -11.00 -3.35
C ASP A 50 21.66 -9.61 -2.96
N PHE A 51 20.41 -9.25 -3.29
CA PHE A 51 19.85 -7.93 -2.98
C PHE A 51 18.45 -7.98 -2.37
N LEU A 52 17.48 -8.62 -3.02
CA LEU A 52 16.08 -8.53 -2.60
C LEU A 52 15.82 -9.19 -1.24
N VAL A 53 16.46 -10.33 -0.96
CA VAL A 53 16.39 -10.99 0.35
C VAL A 53 17.03 -10.13 1.45
N PRO A 54 18.28 -9.62 1.31
CA PRO A 54 18.84 -8.65 2.24
C PRO A 54 18.00 -7.38 2.42
N ALA A 55 17.51 -6.81 1.31
CA ALA A 55 16.67 -5.62 1.32
C ALA A 55 15.38 -5.86 2.11
N LYS A 56 14.71 -7.00 1.89
CA LYS A 56 13.53 -7.40 2.66
C LYS A 56 13.82 -7.37 4.17
N HIS A 57 14.94 -7.92 4.62
CA HIS A 57 15.25 -7.96 6.05
C HIS A 57 15.42 -6.56 6.67
N ILE A 58 16.09 -5.66 5.95
CA ILE A 58 16.24 -4.26 6.36
C ILE A 58 14.87 -3.56 6.40
N LEU A 59 14.07 -3.72 5.34
CA LEU A 59 12.77 -3.08 5.23
C LEU A 59 11.78 -3.61 6.27
N ASP A 60 11.78 -4.92 6.57
CA ASP A 60 11.02 -5.51 7.68
C ASP A 60 11.40 -4.88 9.02
N THR A 61 12.70 -4.68 9.26
CA THR A 61 13.21 -4.07 10.50
C THR A 61 12.72 -2.62 10.64
N VAL A 62 12.81 -1.85 9.55
CA VAL A 62 12.32 -0.47 9.52
C VAL A 62 10.81 -0.42 9.74
N GLN A 63 10.05 -1.26 9.05
CA GLN A 63 8.59 -1.32 9.19
C GLN A 63 8.19 -1.71 10.62
N GLN A 64 8.80 -2.74 11.19
CA GLN A 64 8.52 -3.18 12.57
C GLN A 64 8.78 -2.06 13.58
N ALA A 65 9.92 -1.38 13.48
CA ALA A 65 10.27 -0.30 14.39
C ALA A 65 9.33 0.92 14.24
N ALA A 66 9.03 1.31 13.01
CA ALA A 66 8.14 2.44 12.72
C ALA A 66 6.70 2.14 13.20
N CYS A 67 6.18 0.94 12.95
CA CYS A 67 4.83 0.54 13.34
C CYS A 67 4.67 0.30 14.84
N ALA A 68 5.73 -0.11 15.55
CA ALA A 68 5.68 -0.35 16.99
C ALA A 68 5.27 0.89 17.81
N LEU A 69 5.50 2.09 17.30
CA LEU A 69 5.09 3.36 17.92
C LEU A 69 3.57 3.58 17.90
N TYR A 70 2.83 2.81 17.10
CA TYR A 70 1.39 2.99 16.85
C TYR A 70 0.58 1.71 17.06
N SER A 71 1.03 0.81 17.94
CA SER A 71 0.47 -0.54 18.12
C SER A 71 -1.04 -0.59 18.42
N ASP A 72 -1.61 0.49 18.94
CA ASP A 72 -3.01 0.55 19.39
C ASP A 72 -3.96 1.19 18.35
N VAL A 73 -3.46 1.58 17.17
CA VAL A 73 -4.24 2.28 16.14
C VAL A 73 -4.20 1.52 14.82
N LEU A 74 -5.27 1.63 14.03
CA LEU A 74 -5.30 1.03 12.69
C LEU A 74 -4.86 2.07 11.66
N PHE A 75 -3.84 1.71 10.89
CA PHE A 75 -3.36 2.50 9.77
C PHE A 75 -4.41 2.61 8.68
N LEU A 76 -4.51 3.80 8.07
CA LEU A 76 -5.29 4.01 6.86
C LEU A 76 -4.63 3.30 5.66
N CYS A 77 -3.30 3.27 5.65
CA CYS A 77 -2.49 2.58 4.65
C CYS A 77 -1.72 1.43 5.28
N GLU A 78 -2.04 0.20 4.89
CA GLU A 78 -1.41 -1.04 5.37
C GLU A 78 0.09 -1.14 5.01
N GLY A 79 0.51 -0.50 3.92
CA GLY A 79 1.90 -0.53 3.46
C GLY A 79 2.82 0.49 4.11
N TRP A 80 2.32 1.29 5.05
CA TRP A 80 3.17 2.25 5.75
C TRP A 80 4.24 1.49 6.57
N PRO A 81 5.50 1.97 6.59
CA PRO A 81 6.00 3.20 5.98
C PRO A 81 6.59 3.05 4.57
N LEU A 82 6.59 1.84 4.01
CA LEU A 82 7.26 1.52 2.74
C LEU A 82 6.48 2.00 1.51
N CYS A 83 5.16 2.10 1.61
CA CYS A 83 4.30 2.73 0.62
C CYS A 83 3.08 3.42 1.25
N LEU A 84 2.52 4.36 0.50
CA LEU A 84 1.30 5.10 0.80
C LEU A 84 0.29 4.84 -0.32
N HIS A 85 -0.65 3.93 -0.11
CA HIS A 85 -1.64 3.47 -1.09
C HIS A 85 -0.94 2.89 -2.34
N ASP A 86 -0.97 3.60 -3.46
CA ASP A 86 -0.34 3.25 -4.73
C ASP A 86 1.09 3.80 -4.88
N ARG A 87 1.61 4.49 -3.85
CA ARG A 87 2.87 5.25 -3.94
C ARG A 87 3.98 4.57 -3.15
N VAL A 88 5.03 4.17 -3.85
CA VAL A 88 6.26 3.61 -3.27
C VAL A 88 7.07 4.72 -2.61
N VAL A 89 7.34 4.57 -1.30
CA VAL A 89 8.13 5.53 -0.50
C VAL A 89 9.60 5.13 -0.47
N VAL A 90 9.90 3.83 -0.32
CA VAL A 90 11.26 3.31 -0.37
C VAL A 90 11.47 2.61 -1.72
N HIS A 91 12.33 3.20 -2.54
CA HIS A 91 12.53 2.79 -3.93
C HIS A 91 13.59 1.70 -4.03
N PHE A 92 13.51 0.90 -5.08
CA PHE A 92 14.60 0.02 -5.49
C PHE A 92 15.52 0.72 -6.51
N ALA A 93 14.94 1.35 -7.53
CA ALA A 93 15.65 2.00 -8.63
C ALA A 93 15.81 3.52 -8.37
N PRO A 94 16.81 4.19 -9.00
CA PRO A 94 16.95 5.63 -8.88
C PRO A 94 15.80 6.36 -9.59
N ILE A 95 15.47 7.57 -9.12
CA ILE A 95 14.57 8.50 -9.82
C ILE A 95 15.41 9.34 -10.78
N ASP A 96 14.85 9.70 -11.93
CA ASP A 96 15.50 10.61 -12.88
C ASP A 96 15.89 11.93 -12.19
N PRO A 97 17.18 12.33 -12.25
CA PRO A 97 17.65 13.58 -11.65
C PRO A 97 16.84 14.82 -12.08
N SER A 98 16.29 14.83 -13.30
CA SER A 98 15.50 15.94 -13.83
C SER A 98 14.18 16.22 -13.09
N LEU A 99 13.73 15.28 -12.27
CA LEU A 99 12.53 15.39 -11.45
C LEU A 99 12.82 15.95 -10.05
N LEU A 100 14.09 16.00 -9.64
CA LEU A 100 14.49 16.51 -8.34
C LEU A 100 14.65 18.03 -8.37
N ARG A 101 14.35 18.66 -7.24
CA ARG A 101 14.60 20.08 -6.99
C ARG A 101 15.44 20.23 -5.71
N PRO A 102 16.13 21.36 -5.52
CA PRO A 102 16.76 21.67 -4.24
C PRO A 102 15.79 21.49 -3.07
N GLY A 103 16.18 20.69 -2.06
CA GLY A 103 15.34 20.32 -0.92
C GLY A 103 14.40 19.12 -1.12
N ASP A 104 14.36 18.54 -2.32
CA ASP A 104 13.69 17.26 -2.60
C ASP A 104 14.65 16.09 -2.34
N PHE A 105 14.12 14.95 -1.87
CA PHE A 105 14.86 13.70 -1.71
C PHE A 105 13.96 12.48 -1.92
N TYR A 106 14.55 11.31 -2.05
CA TYR A 106 13.84 10.03 -1.94
C TYR A 106 14.67 9.01 -1.16
N LEU A 107 13.99 8.02 -0.58
CA LEU A 107 14.63 6.90 0.07
C LEU A 107 14.80 5.76 -0.93
N ARG A 108 15.99 5.17 -0.97
CA ARG A 108 16.26 4.04 -1.86
C ARG A 108 16.97 2.93 -1.10
N VAL A 109 16.50 1.71 -1.21
CA VAL A 109 17.29 0.54 -0.83
C VAL A 109 18.08 0.07 -2.04
N ALA A 110 19.40 -0.01 -1.90
CA ALA A 110 20.32 -0.33 -2.98
C ALA A 110 21.19 -1.54 -2.62
N PRO A 111 21.64 -2.34 -3.61
CA PRO A 111 22.66 -3.36 -3.41
C PRO A 111 23.93 -2.75 -2.79
N PHE A 112 24.52 -3.44 -1.82
CA PHE A 112 25.75 -3.01 -1.17
C PHE A 112 26.64 -4.21 -0.89
N CYS A 113 27.92 -4.12 -1.28
CA CYS A 113 28.86 -5.24 -1.15
C CYS A 113 28.29 -6.56 -1.74
N ASP A 114 28.91 -7.69 -1.39
CA ASP A 114 28.38 -9.00 -1.76
C ASP A 114 27.25 -9.39 -0.78
N GLN A 115 26.07 -9.70 -1.33
CA GLN A 115 24.91 -10.21 -0.59
C GLN A 115 24.40 -9.31 0.53
N SER A 116 24.45 -8.00 0.35
CA SER A 116 23.89 -7.04 1.29
C SER A 116 23.16 -5.90 0.58
N ALA A 117 22.42 -5.13 1.37
CA ALA A 117 21.68 -3.97 0.92
C ALA A 117 21.85 -2.86 1.94
N ARG A 118 21.60 -1.61 1.53
CA ARG A 118 21.58 -0.46 2.44
C ARG A 118 20.55 0.56 2.00
N ILE A 119 20.08 1.37 2.94
CA ILE A 119 19.20 2.49 2.62
C ILE A 119 20.05 3.74 2.35
N LEU A 120 19.70 4.45 1.30
CA LEU A 120 20.29 5.70 0.86
C LEU A 120 19.24 6.80 0.93
N VAL A 121 19.67 8.00 1.32
CA VAL A 121 18.99 9.25 0.99
C VAL A 121 19.57 9.75 -0.32
N CYS A 122 18.72 9.89 -1.32
CA CYS A 122 19.11 10.39 -2.63
C CYS A 122 18.53 11.80 -2.82
N SER A 123 19.39 12.78 -3.08
CA SER A 123 19.01 14.19 -3.26
C SER A 123 19.84 14.84 -4.36
N LEU A 124 19.42 16.00 -4.85
CA LEU A 124 20.20 16.75 -5.84
C LEU A 124 21.49 17.28 -5.19
N LEU A 125 22.63 17.09 -5.86
CA LEU A 125 23.91 17.65 -5.45
C LEU A 125 23.96 19.14 -5.80
N GLU A 126 23.97 20.00 -4.77
CA GLU A 126 24.05 21.46 -4.91
C GLU A 126 25.51 21.92 -4.83
N GLU A 127 26.29 21.68 -5.90
CA GLU A 127 27.68 22.15 -6.02
C GLU A 127 27.82 23.22 -7.13
N GLU A 128 28.54 24.30 -6.83
CA GLU A 128 28.77 25.40 -7.77
C GLU A 128 29.59 24.92 -8.99
N GLY A 129 29.07 25.13 -10.19
CA GLY A 129 29.78 24.83 -11.45
C GLY A 129 29.40 23.51 -12.12
N LEU A 130 28.44 22.76 -11.57
CA LEU A 130 27.88 21.58 -12.24
C LEU A 130 27.07 21.97 -13.49
N LEU A 131 27.42 21.37 -14.63
CA LEU A 131 26.72 21.56 -15.91
C LEU A 131 25.50 20.65 -16.08
N VAL A 132 25.40 19.61 -15.25
CA VAL A 132 24.36 18.58 -15.29
C VAL A 132 23.90 18.29 -13.87
N GLU A 133 22.62 17.98 -13.71
CA GLU A 133 22.04 17.55 -12.45
C GLU A 133 22.62 16.18 -12.04
N VAL A 134 23.26 16.14 -10.87
CA VAL A 134 23.86 14.93 -10.30
C VAL A 134 23.13 14.60 -9.01
N VAL A 135 22.82 13.32 -8.79
CA VAL A 135 22.21 12.85 -7.55
C VAL A 135 23.32 12.48 -6.56
N GLU A 136 23.28 13.10 -5.39
CA GLU A 136 24.04 12.71 -4.22
C GLU A 136 23.34 11.53 -3.53
N GLU A 137 24.07 10.43 -3.34
CA GLU A 137 23.58 9.25 -2.61
C GLU A 137 24.27 9.16 -1.24
N THR A 138 23.59 9.57 -0.18
CA THR A 138 24.11 9.51 1.19
C THR A 138 23.63 8.23 1.90
N PRO A 139 24.52 7.33 2.35
CA PRO A 139 24.10 6.13 3.06
C PRO A 139 23.58 6.44 4.47
N ILE A 140 22.47 5.80 4.85
CA ILE A 140 21.93 5.87 6.21
C ILE A 140 22.64 4.80 7.06
N PRO A 141 23.22 5.17 8.22
CA PRO A 141 23.78 4.19 9.15
C PRO A 141 22.70 3.23 9.65
N GLU A 142 23.00 1.93 9.72
CA GLU A 142 22.05 0.90 10.16
C GLU A 142 21.44 1.18 11.54
N THR A 143 22.19 1.84 12.43
CA THR A 143 21.71 2.27 13.75
C THR A 143 20.55 3.25 13.69
N SER A 144 20.35 3.92 12.55
CA SER A 144 19.27 4.90 12.34
C SER A 144 18.03 4.27 11.73
N TYR A 145 18.09 3.02 11.22
CA TYR A 145 16.96 2.34 10.60
C TYR A 145 15.67 2.34 11.45
N PRO A 146 15.74 2.14 12.78
CA PRO A 146 14.54 2.14 13.63
C PRO A 146 13.82 3.49 13.72
N CYS A 147 14.48 4.60 13.40
CA CYS A 147 13.92 5.95 13.56
C CYS A 147 13.80 6.75 12.25
N ILE A 148 14.12 6.16 11.09
CA ILE A 148 14.07 6.87 9.79
C ILE A 148 12.72 7.57 9.63
N PHE A 149 11.60 6.86 9.84
CA PHE A 149 10.26 7.40 9.70
C PHE A 149 9.83 8.20 10.95
N SER A 150 10.51 9.32 11.16
CA SER A 150 10.18 10.34 12.15
C SER A 150 10.52 11.73 11.63
N ARG A 151 9.93 12.76 12.23
CA ARG A 151 10.25 14.16 11.90
C ARG A 151 11.67 14.50 12.33
N ASP A 152 11.99 14.12 13.57
CA ASP A 152 13.28 14.38 14.21
C ASP A 152 14.45 13.79 13.41
N TRP A 153 14.28 12.61 12.81
CA TRP A 153 15.34 12.00 11.98
C TRP A 153 15.75 12.90 10.80
N LEU A 154 14.80 13.50 10.07
CA LEU A 154 15.14 14.36 8.93
C LEU A 154 15.77 15.68 9.40
N GLU A 155 15.32 16.21 10.54
CA GLU A 155 15.93 17.39 11.15
C GLU A 155 17.39 17.13 11.54
N GLU A 156 17.68 16.01 12.19
CA GLU A 156 19.03 15.56 12.54
C GLU A 156 19.88 15.31 11.28
N PHE A 157 19.32 14.62 10.28
CA PHE A 157 19.99 14.36 9.00
C PHE A 157 20.38 15.66 8.29
N ASN A 158 19.56 16.71 8.38
CA ASN A 158 19.84 18.02 7.80
C ASN A 158 20.94 18.82 8.53
N GLN A 159 21.24 18.56 9.81
CA GLN A 159 22.23 19.33 10.57
C GLN A 159 23.66 19.24 10.00
N GLY A 160 23.98 18.14 9.32
CA GLY A 160 25.29 17.90 8.71
C GLY A 160 25.36 18.20 7.21
N ARG A 161 24.27 18.70 6.60
CA ARG A 161 24.19 18.89 5.14
C ARG A 161 24.63 20.29 4.72
N HIS A 162 25.26 20.36 3.56
CA HIS A 162 25.46 21.61 2.84
C HIS A 162 24.33 21.82 1.82
N GLY A 163 23.95 23.07 1.56
CA GLY A 163 22.89 23.40 0.60
C GLY A 163 21.49 23.51 1.20
N THR A 164 20.47 23.28 0.38
CA THR A 164 19.07 23.43 0.78
C THR A 164 18.66 22.26 1.68
N PRO A 165 18.09 22.51 2.88
CA PRO A 165 17.64 21.44 3.75
C PRO A 165 16.53 20.61 3.09
N LEU A 166 16.61 19.30 3.23
CA LEU A 166 15.64 18.35 2.70
C LEU A 166 14.31 18.49 3.43
N ARG A 167 13.21 18.52 2.67
CA ARG A 167 11.86 18.71 3.19
C ARG A 167 10.80 17.90 2.44
N TRP A 168 11.04 17.63 1.16
CA TRP A 168 10.05 17.01 0.29
C TRP A 168 10.52 15.62 -0.12
N CYS A 169 9.72 14.61 0.18
CA CYS A 169 9.96 13.25 -0.26
C CYS A 169 9.29 13.02 -1.61
N LEU A 170 10.03 12.47 -2.57
CA LEU A 170 9.53 11.98 -3.85
C LEU A 170 9.15 10.52 -3.71
N LEU A 171 7.91 10.18 -4.08
CA LEU A 171 7.34 8.85 -4.08
C LEU A 171 7.03 8.44 -5.51
N ALA A 172 7.23 7.19 -5.88
CA ALA A 172 6.87 6.70 -7.22
C ALA A 172 5.48 6.05 -7.22
N ALA A 173 4.66 6.42 -8.19
CA ALA A 173 3.39 5.77 -8.52
C ALA A 173 3.38 5.37 -10.00
N GLU A 174 2.37 4.63 -10.44
CA GLU A 174 2.24 4.23 -11.85
C GLU A 174 2.13 5.44 -12.78
N GLN A 175 1.45 6.51 -12.35
CA GLN A 175 1.25 7.72 -13.16
C GLN A 175 2.43 8.71 -13.08
N GLY A 176 3.50 8.37 -12.35
CA GLY A 176 4.71 9.18 -12.23
C GLY A 176 5.14 9.44 -10.78
N VAL A 177 6.01 10.42 -10.60
CA VAL A 177 6.56 10.79 -9.28
C VAL A 177 5.68 11.82 -8.61
N VAL A 178 5.36 11.59 -7.33
CA VAL A 178 4.59 12.50 -6.49
C VAL A 178 5.47 13.06 -5.38
N ARG A 179 5.37 14.37 -5.16
CA ARG A 179 6.12 15.08 -4.12
C ARG A 179 5.24 15.35 -2.91
N LEU A 180 5.66 14.91 -1.73
CA LEU A 180 4.98 15.12 -0.45
C LEU A 180 5.91 15.77 0.59
N PRO A 181 5.41 16.64 1.48
CA PRO A 181 6.15 17.04 2.67
C PRO A 181 6.52 15.80 3.49
N TRP A 182 7.74 15.74 4.02
CA TRP A 182 8.21 14.61 4.81
C TRP A 182 7.31 14.33 6.01
N GLU A 183 6.71 15.35 6.60
CA GLU A 183 5.83 15.22 7.75
C GLU A 183 4.55 14.40 7.47
N LEU A 184 4.12 14.33 6.20
CA LEU A 184 3.00 13.51 5.75
C LEU A 184 3.43 12.08 5.36
N VAL A 185 4.72 11.82 5.24
CA VAL A 185 5.28 10.50 4.92
C VAL A 185 5.78 9.79 6.18
N ALA A 186 6.45 10.55 7.06
CA ALA A 186 7.06 10.08 8.30
C ALA A 186 6.06 9.69 9.38
N VAL A 187 4.81 10.13 9.28
CA VAL A 187 3.76 9.83 10.25
C VAL A 187 2.61 9.17 9.51
N PRO A 188 2.09 8.02 9.98
CA PRO A 188 1.01 7.34 9.30
C PRO A 188 -0.31 8.09 9.49
N ASP A 189 -1.18 7.98 8.48
CA ASP A 189 -2.60 8.29 8.63
C ASP A 189 -3.34 7.12 9.28
N PHE A 190 -4.38 7.42 10.04
CA PHE A 190 -5.18 6.44 10.77
C PHE A 190 -6.63 6.43 10.31
N VAL A 191 -7.30 5.28 10.46
CA VAL A 191 -8.73 5.17 10.20
C VAL A 191 -9.49 5.92 11.29
N ASP A 192 -10.30 6.91 10.90
CA ASP A 192 -11.14 7.68 11.83
C ASP A 192 -12.13 6.78 12.58
N GLU A 193 -12.28 6.98 13.90
CA GLU A 193 -13.16 6.18 14.76
C GLU A 193 -14.63 6.25 14.33
N SER A 194 -15.05 7.35 13.69
CA SER A 194 -16.40 7.50 13.14
C SER A 194 -16.72 6.45 12.05
N THR A 195 -15.70 5.97 11.33
CA THR A 195 -15.84 4.93 10.31
C THR A 195 -16.05 3.55 10.95
N ARG A 196 -15.47 3.28 12.12
CA ARG A 196 -15.65 2.03 12.89
C ARG A 196 -17.09 1.89 13.43
N ALA A 197 -17.72 2.99 13.84
CA ALA A 197 -19.11 2.98 14.29
C ALA A 197 -20.10 2.64 13.16
N ARG A 198 -19.80 3.05 11.92
CA ARG A 198 -20.68 2.85 10.77
C ARG A 198 -20.63 1.42 10.20
N THR A 199 -19.48 0.75 10.28
CA THR A 199 -19.36 -0.66 9.87
C THR A 199 -19.85 -1.63 10.95
N SER A 200 -19.72 -1.28 12.23
CA SER A 200 -20.27 -2.09 13.34
C SER A 200 -21.81 -2.08 13.38
N MET A 201 -22.45 -0.98 12.97
CA MET A 201 -23.92 -0.88 12.89
C MET A 201 -24.54 -1.48 11.60
N ALA A 202 -23.74 -1.93 10.64
CA ALA A 202 -24.26 -2.62 9.44
C ALA A 202 -24.61 -4.11 9.69
N SER A 203 -24.30 -4.64 10.88
CA SER A 203 -24.56 -6.04 11.28
C SER A 203 -25.87 -6.24 12.04
N THR A 204 -26.60 -5.18 12.36
CA THR A 204 -27.94 -5.30 12.97
C THR A 204 -28.99 -5.26 11.87
N SER A 205 -29.48 -6.44 11.52
CA SER A 205 -30.75 -6.60 10.82
C SER A 205 -31.83 -5.76 11.51
N PRO A 206 -32.69 -5.05 10.76
CA PRO A 206 -33.72 -4.22 11.38
C PRO A 206 -34.71 -5.13 12.15
N PRO A 207 -35.11 -4.77 13.39
CA PRO A 207 -36.16 -5.49 14.08
C PRO A 207 -37.47 -5.34 13.27
N CYS A 208 -38.10 -6.48 12.96
CA CYS A 208 -39.43 -6.52 12.34
C CYS A 208 -40.41 -5.64 13.13
N PRO A 209 -41.22 -4.77 12.48
CA PRO A 209 -42.25 -4.04 13.17
C PRO A 209 -43.39 -4.98 13.60
N PRO A 210 -44.04 -4.74 14.75
CA PRO A 210 -45.13 -5.58 15.23
C PRO A 210 -46.37 -5.44 14.32
N PHE A 211 -47.00 -6.59 14.04
CA PHE A 211 -48.25 -6.72 13.30
C PHE A 211 -49.35 -5.80 13.86
N LEU A 212 -49.95 -4.95 13.01
CA LEU A 212 -51.18 -4.22 13.32
C LEU A 212 -52.41 -5.12 13.06
N PRO A 213 -53.43 -5.10 13.93
CA PRO A 213 -54.67 -5.87 13.72
C PRO A 213 -55.58 -5.21 12.68
N SER A 214 -56.15 -6.03 11.80
CA SER A 214 -57.03 -5.65 10.68
C SER A 214 -58.36 -5.05 11.14
N LEU A 215 -58.78 -3.94 10.51
CA LEU A 215 -60.10 -3.33 10.70
C LEU A 215 -61.23 -4.14 10.03
N PRO A 216 -62.46 -4.17 10.59
CA PRO A 216 -63.56 -5.01 10.08
C PRO A 216 -64.26 -4.41 8.86
N GLN A 217 -64.63 -5.27 7.91
CA GLN A 217 -65.36 -4.92 6.67
C GLN A 217 -66.85 -4.59 6.92
N PRO A 218 -67.47 -3.76 6.05
CA PRO A 218 -68.89 -3.43 6.16
C PRO A 218 -69.80 -4.55 5.64
N THR A 219 -70.89 -4.74 6.37
CA THR A 219 -71.98 -5.67 6.08
C THR A 219 -72.97 -5.04 5.09
N THR A 220 -73.37 -5.78 4.05
CA THR A 220 -74.69 -5.57 3.44
C THR A 220 -75.28 -6.90 2.97
N PRO A 221 -76.58 -7.17 3.17
CA PRO A 221 -77.12 -8.52 3.08
C PRO A 221 -78.03 -8.77 1.87
N LEU A 222 -78.39 -10.06 1.73
CA LEU A 222 -79.55 -10.67 1.07
C LEU A 222 -79.35 -11.30 -0.32
N ARG A 223 -79.06 -12.62 -0.23
CA ARG A 223 -79.48 -13.81 -1.00
C ARG A 223 -80.91 -13.75 -1.63
N PRO A 224 -81.40 -14.77 -2.39
CA PRO A 224 -80.89 -16.14 -2.71
C PRO A 224 -80.99 -16.43 -4.24
N LEU A 225 -80.83 -17.61 -4.86
CA LEU A 225 -80.99 -19.03 -4.53
C LEU A 225 -80.48 -19.87 -5.72
N GLU A 226 -80.01 -21.12 -5.48
CA GLU A 226 -79.94 -22.28 -6.40
C GLU A 226 -79.10 -22.13 -7.71
N ASN A 227 -78.26 -23.07 -8.13
CA ASN A 227 -78.34 -24.54 -8.10
C ASN A 227 -76.92 -25.12 -8.30
N SER A 228 -76.53 -26.21 -7.62
CA SER A 228 -76.35 -27.55 -8.21
C SER A 228 -75.39 -27.55 -9.42
N SER A 229 -74.26 -28.24 -9.49
CA SER A 229 -73.92 -29.55 -8.91
C SER A 229 -72.54 -29.99 -9.42
N SER A 230 -71.81 -30.74 -8.59
CA SER A 230 -70.97 -31.89 -8.95
C SER A 230 -69.64 -31.69 -9.70
N SER A 231 -68.58 -31.87 -8.92
CA SER A 231 -67.26 -32.47 -9.23
C SER A 231 -67.36 -33.84 -9.96
N PRO A 232 -66.28 -34.65 -10.12
CA PRO A 232 -64.84 -34.43 -9.88
C PRO A 232 -63.93 -35.05 -10.98
N LEU A 233 -62.62 -35.08 -10.69
CA LEU A 233 -61.62 -36.13 -10.99
C LEU A 233 -60.45 -35.69 -11.88
N GLY A 234 -59.25 -36.03 -11.43
CA GLY A 234 -58.09 -36.13 -12.32
C GLY A 234 -56.75 -35.79 -11.70
N CYS A 235 -56.39 -36.45 -10.60
CA CYS A 235 -55.00 -36.50 -10.15
C CYS A 235 -54.26 -37.52 -11.03
N ALA A 236 -53.27 -37.09 -11.83
CA ALA A 236 -52.15 -37.94 -12.29
C ALA A 236 -51.12 -37.15 -13.12
N LEU A 237 -49.91 -37.02 -12.57
CA LEU A 237 -48.64 -37.46 -13.17
C LEU A 237 -48.23 -36.92 -14.57
N ARG A 238 -47.16 -36.12 -14.64
CA ARG A 238 -45.78 -36.56 -15.01
C ARG A 238 -44.96 -35.39 -15.56
N TYR A 239 -43.78 -35.23 -14.96
CA TYR A 239 -42.49 -35.00 -15.60
C TYR A 239 -42.48 -34.43 -17.03
N ARG A 240 -41.97 -33.21 -17.15
CA ARG A 240 -40.63 -33.00 -17.72
C ARG A 240 -39.89 -31.93 -16.93
#